data_AF-A0A1S2KNG8-F1
#
_entry.id   AF-A0A1S2KNG8-F1
#
_cell.length_a   1.000
_cell.length_b   1.000
_cell.length_c   1.000
_cell.angle_alpha   90.00
_cell.angle_beta   90.00
_cell.angle_gamma   90.00
#
_symmetry.space_group_name_H-M   'P 1'
#
loop_
_entity.id
_entity.type
_entity.pdbx_description
1 polymer ?
#
loop_
_entity_poly.entity_id
_entity_poly.type
_entity_poly.pdbx_seq_one_letter_code
_entity_poly.pdbx_strand_id
1 'polypeptide(L)'
;MTTGSFIARPTATGYTGVYVSFDGTPSSKLPLLVTAFQYRFGRDLEAMTRHLVDNVAIGWEELGSDLLDGAPPGIVAALTGGQPWPSRTLDNLLTPDGSPPARITVTETTVANMDVEWGYVLRPSGVEVFPTMYADSGPVVAWDADPLTDFGNPASWPTVTPARSPAPSTASPLPTTPGTSRTAARR
;
A
#
# COMPACT_ATOMS: atom_id res chain seq x y z
N MET A 1 -23.36 3.08 4.46
CA MET A 1 -22.92 2.92 3.07
C MET A 1 -21.68 2.05 3.09
N THR A 2 -21.59 1.08 2.21
CA THR A 2 -20.43 0.19 2.09
C THR A 2 -19.43 0.89 1.18
N THR A 3 -18.40 1.52 1.74
CA THR A 3 -17.37 2.17 0.93
C THR A 3 -16.30 1.15 0.58
N GLY A 4 -16.24 0.73 -0.68
CA GLY A 4 -15.23 -0.19 -1.20
C GLY A 4 -13.87 0.50 -1.38
N SER A 5 -12.79 -0.25 -1.16
CA SER A 5 -11.43 0.24 -1.39
C SER A 5 -10.48 -0.88 -1.83
N PHE A 6 -9.20 -0.56 -1.99
CA PHE A 6 -8.15 -1.56 -2.18
C PHE A 6 -6.87 -1.20 -1.45
N ILE A 7 -6.08 -2.21 -1.11
CA ILE A 7 -4.71 -2.04 -0.59
C ILE A 7 -3.75 -2.66 -1.59
N ALA A 8 -2.72 -1.90 -1.96
CA ALA A 8 -1.79 -2.29 -3.00
C ALA A 8 -0.34 -2.09 -2.61
N ARG A 9 0.54 -2.87 -3.22
CA ARG A 9 1.97 -2.60 -3.28
C ARG A 9 2.30 -1.80 -4.53
N PRO A 10 3.29 -0.89 -4.49
CA PRO A 10 3.79 -0.26 -5.69
C PRO A 10 4.51 -1.28 -6.59
N THR A 11 4.42 -1.06 -7.89
CA THR A 11 5.21 -1.73 -8.93
C THR A 11 6.10 -0.70 -9.63
N ALA A 12 6.89 -1.13 -10.62
CA ALA A 12 7.77 -0.23 -11.37
C ALA A 12 7.00 0.89 -12.09
N THR A 13 5.77 0.63 -12.52
CA THR A 13 4.96 1.56 -13.33
C THR A 13 3.64 1.92 -12.69
N GLY A 14 3.29 1.35 -11.53
CA GLY A 14 1.96 1.47 -10.98
C GLY A 14 1.79 0.78 -9.63
N TYR A 15 0.74 -0.01 -9.50
CA TYR A 15 0.44 -0.79 -8.30
C TYR A 15 -0.29 -2.10 -8.62
N THR A 16 -0.17 -3.06 -7.70
CA THR A 16 -0.99 -4.28 -7.70
C THR A 16 -1.52 -4.51 -6.30
N GLY A 17 -2.81 -4.75 -6.18
CA GLY A 17 -3.49 -4.76 -4.89
C GLY A 17 -4.61 -5.76 -4.77
N VAL A 18 -5.25 -5.69 -3.61
CA VAL A 18 -6.32 -6.56 -3.17
C VAL A 18 -7.50 -5.70 -2.76
N TYR A 19 -8.68 -6.11 -3.23
CA TYR A 19 -9.95 -5.45 -2.90
C TYR A 19 -10.32 -5.58 -1.42
N VAL A 20 -10.99 -4.55 -0.90
CA VAL A 20 -11.53 -4.47 0.47
C VAL A 20 -12.99 -3.98 0.39
N SER A 21 -13.94 -4.75 0.91
CA SER A 21 -15.37 -4.41 0.79
C SER A 21 -15.82 -3.27 1.69
N PHE A 22 -15.44 -3.30 2.98
CA PHE A 22 -16.00 -2.41 3.99
C PHE A 22 -15.03 -1.34 4.48
N ASP A 23 -15.61 -0.24 4.96
CA ASP A 23 -14.94 0.86 5.65
C ASP A 23 -13.75 1.44 4.89
N GLY A 24 -13.89 1.60 3.59
CA GLY A 24 -12.82 2.02 2.71
C GLY A 24 -12.39 3.49 2.85
N THR A 25 -13.01 4.29 3.70
CA THR A 25 -12.69 5.72 3.87
C THR A 25 -11.34 5.93 4.58
N PRO A 26 -10.64 7.07 4.33
CA PRO A 26 -9.36 7.35 4.98
C PRO A 26 -9.46 7.41 6.50
N SER A 27 -10.56 7.95 7.04
CA SER A 27 -10.83 7.99 8.49
C SER A 27 -10.85 6.62 9.15
N SER A 28 -11.22 5.57 8.40
CA SER A 28 -11.30 4.21 8.90
C SER A 28 -10.03 3.40 8.62
N LYS A 29 -9.44 3.57 7.42
CA LYS A 29 -8.28 2.76 7.00
C LYS A 29 -6.93 3.28 7.48
N LEU A 30 -6.70 4.60 7.42
CA LEU A 30 -5.39 5.16 7.77
C LEU A 30 -4.98 4.88 9.22
N PRO A 31 -5.85 5.02 10.24
CA PRO A 31 -5.49 4.66 11.61
C PRO A 31 -5.04 3.20 11.73
N LEU A 32 -5.76 2.27 11.09
CA LEU A 32 -5.43 0.84 11.12
C LEU A 32 -4.08 0.57 10.44
N LEU A 33 -3.86 1.12 9.24
CA LEU A 33 -2.64 0.88 8.46
C LEU A 33 -1.40 1.46 9.15
N VAL A 34 -1.49 2.71 9.63
CA VAL A 34 -0.39 3.37 10.33
C VAL A 34 -0.07 2.64 11.64
N THR A 35 -1.09 2.27 12.42
CA THR A 35 -0.87 1.50 13.67
C THR A 35 -0.27 0.13 13.40
N ALA A 36 -0.78 -0.59 12.40
CA ALA A 36 -0.28 -1.91 12.04
C ALA A 36 1.20 -1.86 11.66
N PHE A 37 1.58 -0.89 10.82
CA PHE A 37 2.98 -0.67 10.47
C PHE A 37 3.83 -0.42 11.72
N GLN A 38 3.42 0.52 12.58
CA GLN A 38 4.22 0.93 13.73
C GLN A 38 4.38 -0.16 14.78
N TYR A 39 3.34 -0.96 15.03
CA TYR A 39 3.29 -1.88 16.16
C TYR A 39 3.25 -3.35 15.74
N ARG A 40 2.17 -3.81 15.09
CA ARG A 40 2.00 -5.22 14.72
C ARG A 40 3.15 -5.76 13.87
N PHE A 41 3.59 -4.97 12.90
CA PHE A 41 4.65 -5.35 11.97
C PHE A 41 6.02 -4.76 12.36
N GLY A 42 6.13 -4.04 13.48
CA GLY A 42 7.41 -3.54 13.98
C GLY A 42 8.17 -2.68 12.97
N ARG A 43 7.46 -1.89 12.15
CA ARG A 43 7.96 -1.07 11.03
C ARG A 43 8.55 -1.87 9.87
N ASP A 44 8.19 -3.15 9.74
CA ASP A 44 8.50 -3.98 8.59
C ASP A 44 7.40 -3.86 7.52
N LEU A 45 7.63 -2.98 6.54
CA LEU A 45 6.71 -2.76 5.44
C LEU A 45 6.51 -4.01 4.57
N GLU A 46 7.55 -4.83 4.42
CA GLU A 46 7.51 -6.02 3.58
C GLU A 46 6.66 -7.10 4.26
N ALA A 47 6.80 -7.28 5.58
CA ALA A 47 5.94 -8.17 6.36
C ALA A 47 4.46 -7.71 6.32
N MET A 48 4.22 -6.41 6.47
CA MET A 48 2.87 -5.83 6.38
C MET A 48 2.27 -6.02 4.98
N THR A 49 3.04 -5.75 3.93
CA THR A 49 2.61 -5.91 2.53
C THR A 49 2.29 -7.37 2.22
N ARG A 50 3.15 -8.29 2.67
CA ARG A 50 2.90 -9.73 2.50
C ARG A 50 1.60 -10.17 3.17
N HIS A 51 1.31 -9.64 4.36
CA HIS A 51 0.08 -9.95 5.07
C HIS A 51 -1.17 -9.36 4.40
N LEU A 52 -1.15 -8.06 4.08
CA LEU A 52 -2.31 -7.33 3.58
C LEU A 52 -2.59 -7.55 2.09
N VAL A 53 -1.56 -7.90 1.32
CA VAL A 53 -1.62 -8.00 -0.14
C VAL A 53 -1.26 -9.42 -0.58
N ASP A 54 -0.04 -9.87 -0.37
CA ASP A 54 0.45 -11.06 -1.10
C ASP A 54 -0.26 -12.36 -0.66
N ASN A 55 -0.48 -12.56 0.63
CA ASN A 55 -1.03 -13.79 1.19
C ASN A 55 -2.57 -13.90 1.16
N VAL A 56 -3.27 -12.93 0.57
CA VAL A 56 -4.74 -12.89 0.57
C VAL A 56 -5.31 -13.69 -0.60
N ALA A 57 -6.12 -14.72 -0.33
CA ALA A 57 -6.61 -15.58 -1.41
C ALA A 57 -7.55 -14.87 -2.40
N ILE A 58 -8.55 -14.14 -1.89
CA ILE A 58 -9.60 -13.52 -2.71
C ILE A 58 -9.60 -12.00 -2.56
N GLY A 59 -9.84 -11.54 -1.35
CA GLY A 59 -9.91 -10.14 -0.95
C GLY A 59 -10.24 -10.03 0.52
N TRP A 60 -10.30 -8.81 1.03
CA TRP A 60 -10.78 -8.54 2.37
C TRP A 60 -12.26 -8.20 2.31
N GLU A 61 -13.04 -8.84 3.18
CA GLU A 61 -14.35 -8.31 3.51
C GLU A 61 -14.13 -7.05 4.36
N GLU A 62 -13.31 -7.16 5.41
CA GLU A 62 -13.06 -6.10 6.37
C GLU A 62 -11.67 -6.26 6.99
N LEU A 63 -11.05 -5.13 7.34
CA LEU A 63 -9.83 -5.10 8.15
C LEU A 63 -10.19 -4.76 9.59
N GLY A 64 -9.63 -5.52 10.52
CA GLY A 64 -10.03 -5.50 11.92
C GLY A 64 -8.95 -5.09 12.91
N SER A 65 -9.36 -5.13 14.18
CA SER A 65 -8.56 -4.81 15.35
C SER A 65 -7.34 -5.72 15.56
N ASP A 66 -7.27 -6.89 14.90
CA ASP A 66 -6.06 -7.71 14.89
C ASP A 66 -4.88 -6.96 14.25
N LEU A 67 -5.12 -5.96 13.40
CA LEU A 67 -4.07 -5.06 12.90
C LEU A 67 -3.43 -4.18 13.98
N LEU A 68 -4.06 -4.08 15.14
CA LEU A 68 -3.60 -3.27 16.27
C LEU A 68 -2.79 -4.09 17.29
N ASP A 69 -2.52 -5.36 17.01
CA ASP A 69 -1.72 -6.22 17.88
C ASP A 69 -0.37 -5.58 18.23
N GLY A 70 -0.06 -5.52 19.52
CA GLY A 70 1.16 -4.88 20.04
C GLY A 70 1.09 -3.35 20.19
N ALA A 71 -0.02 -2.71 19.81
CA ALA A 71 -0.20 -1.27 20.02
C ALA A 71 -0.52 -0.93 21.50
N PRO A 72 -0.20 0.29 21.95
CA PRO A 72 -0.57 0.77 23.29
C PRO A 72 -2.08 0.66 23.55
N PRO A 73 -2.51 0.22 24.75
CA PRO A 73 -3.94 0.06 25.05
C PRO A 73 -4.79 1.30 24.83
N GLY A 74 -4.22 2.50 25.06
CA GLY A 74 -4.91 3.77 24.80
C GLY A 74 -5.23 3.99 23.31
N ILE A 75 -4.31 3.60 22.42
CA ILE A 75 -4.53 3.66 20.96
C ILE A 75 -5.58 2.62 20.56
N VAL A 76 -5.45 1.39 21.04
CA VAL A 76 -6.43 0.33 20.76
C VAL A 76 -7.83 0.76 21.19
N ALA A 77 -8.00 1.23 22.42
CA ALA A 77 -9.30 1.68 22.93
C ALA A 77 -9.87 2.85 22.13
N ALA A 78 -9.04 3.83 21.74
CA ALA A 78 -9.47 4.96 20.94
C ALA A 78 -9.94 4.55 19.53
N LEU A 79 -9.25 3.62 18.87
CA LEU A 79 -9.58 3.17 17.52
C LEU A 79 -10.73 2.16 17.47
N THR A 80 -10.96 1.42 18.55
CA THR A 80 -11.94 0.33 18.59
C THR A 80 -13.19 0.63 19.41
N GLY A 81 -13.20 1.74 20.15
CA GLY A 81 -14.21 1.97 21.18
C GLY A 81 -14.20 0.88 22.27
N GLY A 82 -13.10 0.13 22.39
CA GLY A 82 -12.97 -0.99 23.32
C GLY A 82 -13.62 -2.31 22.87
N GLN A 83 -14.05 -2.42 21.61
CA GLN A 83 -14.61 -3.66 21.07
C GLN A 83 -13.61 -4.33 20.11
N PRO A 84 -13.18 -5.58 20.31
CA PRO A 84 -12.36 -6.27 19.34
C PRO A 84 -13.22 -6.85 18.21
N TRP A 85 -12.72 -6.78 16.98
CA TRP A 85 -13.22 -7.51 15.82
C TRP A 85 -12.05 -7.94 14.93
N PRO A 86 -11.97 -9.21 14.49
CA PRO A 86 -10.88 -9.65 13.63
C PRO A 86 -11.10 -9.21 12.17
N SER A 87 -10.02 -9.09 11.42
CA SER A 87 -10.06 -8.99 9.96
C SER A 87 -10.76 -10.20 9.36
N ARG A 88 -11.54 -9.99 8.30
CA ARG A 88 -12.31 -11.03 7.61
C ARG A 88 -11.96 -11.05 6.13
N THR A 89 -11.62 -12.23 5.61
CA THR A 89 -11.39 -12.43 4.19
C THR A 89 -12.70 -12.69 3.46
N LEU A 90 -12.79 -12.32 2.19
CA LEU A 90 -13.89 -12.73 1.32
C LEU A 90 -13.82 -14.23 1.05
N ASP A 91 -14.62 -15.01 1.77
CA ASP A 91 -14.62 -16.48 1.74
C ASP A 91 -15.98 -17.08 1.30
N ASN A 92 -17.06 -16.31 1.39
CA ASN A 92 -18.44 -16.76 1.09
C ASN A 92 -18.98 -16.28 -0.27
N LEU A 93 -18.13 -16.20 -1.29
CA LEU A 93 -18.56 -15.82 -2.64
C LEU A 93 -19.08 -17.04 -3.41
N LEU A 94 -20.25 -16.90 -4.03
CA LEU A 94 -20.82 -17.90 -4.93
C LEU A 94 -20.66 -17.42 -6.38
N THR A 95 -19.92 -18.17 -7.19
CA THR A 95 -19.83 -17.94 -8.63
C THR A 95 -21.04 -18.59 -9.34
N PRO A 96 -21.57 -17.98 -10.41
CA PRO A 96 -22.71 -18.54 -11.13
C PRO A 96 -22.47 -19.94 -11.73
N ASP A 97 -21.22 -20.26 -12.02
CA ASP A 97 -20.79 -21.54 -12.60
C ASP A 97 -20.33 -22.57 -11.55
N GLY A 98 -20.36 -22.21 -10.25
CA GLY A 98 -19.95 -23.07 -9.15
C GLY A 98 -18.43 -23.26 -9.02
N SER A 99 -17.62 -22.53 -9.79
CA SER A 99 -16.16 -22.53 -9.66
C SER A 99 -15.69 -21.82 -8.38
N PRO A 100 -14.51 -22.18 -7.81
CA PRO A 100 -13.96 -21.43 -6.69
C PRO A 100 -13.77 -19.94 -7.04
N PRO A 101 -14.09 -19.00 -6.14
CA PRO A 101 -13.91 -17.58 -6.40
C PRO A 101 -12.43 -17.25 -6.66
N ALA A 102 -12.19 -16.44 -7.68
CA ALA A 102 -10.85 -15.97 -8.02
C ALA A 102 -10.45 -14.74 -7.20
N ARG A 103 -9.14 -14.51 -7.09
CA ARG A 103 -8.57 -13.31 -6.47
C ARG A 103 -9.03 -12.04 -7.18
N ILE A 104 -9.59 -11.11 -6.39
CA ILE A 104 -10.00 -9.80 -6.88
C ILE A 104 -8.78 -8.88 -6.86
N THR A 105 -8.03 -8.91 -7.97
CA THR A 105 -6.80 -8.14 -8.12
C THR A 105 -7.08 -6.75 -8.69
N VAL A 106 -6.61 -5.73 -7.99
CA VAL A 106 -6.77 -4.32 -8.39
C VAL A 106 -5.45 -3.80 -8.95
N THR A 107 -5.53 -3.20 -10.13
CA THR A 107 -4.42 -2.56 -10.85
C THR A 107 -4.89 -1.23 -11.40
N GLU A 108 -3.97 -0.40 -11.89
CA GLU A 108 -4.30 0.85 -12.59
C GLU A 108 -5.30 0.65 -13.75
N THR A 109 -5.23 -0.50 -14.42
CA THR A 109 -6.08 -0.80 -15.57
C THR A 109 -7.44 -1.38 -15.20
N THR A 110 -7.58 -1.96 -14.01
CA THR A 110 -8.82 -2.62 -13.57
C THR A 110 -9.64 -1.75 -12.64
N VAL A 111 -9.02 -0.81 -11.91
CA VAL A 111 -9.67 0.02 -10.88
C VAL A 111 -10.88 0.80 -11.41
N ALA A 112 -10.81 1.32 -12.64
CA ALA A 112 -11.89 2.10 -13.26
C ALA A 112 -13.16 1.27 -13.54
N ASN A 113 -13.02 -0.05 -13.64
CA ASN A 113 -14.13 -0.97 -13.87
C ASN A 113 -14.63 -1.61 -12.56
N MET A 114 -14.12 -1.15 -11.42
CA MET A 114 -14.47 -1.67 -10.10
C MET A 114 -15.22 -0.61 -9.30
N ASP A 115 -16.17 -1.05 -8.48
CA ASP A 115 -16.89 -0.20 -7.53
C ASP A 115 -16.05 0.01 -6.27
N VAL A 116 -14.88 0.63 -6.45
CA VAL A 116 -13.96 1.03 -5.37
C VAL A 116 -13.89 2.54 -5.35
N GLU A 117 -13.94 3.14 -4.17
CA GLU A 117 -13.92 4.59 -3.99
C GLU A 117 -12.54 5.12 -3.58
N TRP A 118 -11.73 4.29 -2.93
CA TRP A 118 -10.43 4.68 -2.36
C TRP A 118 -9.32 3.68 -2.67
N GLY A 119 -8.14 4.21 -2.98
CA GLY A 119 -6.91 3.44 -3.15
C GLY A 119 -5.90 3.73 -2.04
N TYR A 120 -5.27 2.67 -1.52
CA TYR A 120 -4.20 2.73 -0.53
C TYR A 120 -2.95 2.01 -1.06
N VAL A 121 -1.90 2.74 -1.43
CA VAL A 121 -0.65 2.16 -1.94
C VAL A 121 0.43 2.23 -0.86
N LEU A 122 0.93 1.07 -0.44
CA LEU A 122 1.93 0.90 0.61
C LEU A 122 3.33 1.27 0.08
N ARG A 123 3.68 2.56 0.10
CA ARG A 123 4.99 3.05 -0.38
C ARG A 123 6.05 2.99 0.71
N PRO A 124 7.36 2.97 0.35
CA PRO A 124 8.44 3.01 1.33
C PRO A 124 8.37 4.20 2.30
N SER A 125 7.92 5.36 1.83
CA SER A 125 7.82 6.59 2.64
C SER A 125 6.50 6.73 3.41
N GLY A 126 5.47 5.97 3.08
CA GLY A 126 4.13 6.14 3.66
C GLY A 126 3.04 5.42 2.89
N VAL A 127 1.78 5.65 3.27
CA VAL A 127 0.62 5.19 2.50
C VAL A 127 0.19 6.29 1.55
N GLU A 128 0.25 6.05 0.25
CA GLU A 128 -0.42 6.93 -0.71
C GLU A 128 -1.91 6.66 -0.68
N VAL A 129 -2.70 7.74 -0.62
CA VAL A 129 -4.16 7.67 -0.56
C VAL A 129 -4.79 8.55 -1.62
N PHE A 130 -5.71 8.01 -2.40
CA PHE A 130 -6.43 8.78 -3.42
C PHE A 130 -7.86 8.28 -3.64
N PRO A 131 -8.80 9.17 -3.98
CA PRO A 131 -10.12 8.79 -4.45
C PRO A 131 -10.03 8.30 -5.90
N THR A 132 -10.41 7.05 -6.14
CA THR A 132 -10.26 6.35 -7.43
C THR A 132 -11.08 6.97 -8.57
N MET A 133 -12.20 7.62 -8.24
CA MET A 133 -13.11 8.22 -9.21
C MET A 133 -12.57 9.50 -9.85
N TYR A 134 -11.61 10.17 -9.20
CA TYR A 134 -11.18 11.53 -9.58
C TYR A 134 -9.67 11.70 -9.65
N ALA A 135 -8.89 10.72 -9.22
CA ALA A 135 -7.44 10.82 -9.17
C ALA A 135 -6.76 9.46 -9.35
N ASP A 136 -5.64 9.46 -10.07
CA ASP A 136 -4.77 8.29 -10.25
C ASP A 136 -3.63 8.25 -9.20
N SER A 137 -3.48 9.32 -8.42
CA SER A 137 -2.44 9.47 -7.39
C SER A 137 -2.90 10.46 -6.31
N GLY A 138 -2.22 10.46 -5.17
CA GLY A 138 -2.61 11.31 -4.05
C GLY A 138 -1.50 11.60 -3.05
N PRO A 139 -1.82 12.27 -1.94
CA PRO A 139 -0.87 12.51 -0.87
C PRO A 139 -0.35 11.19 -0.28
N VAL A 140 0.92 11.21 0.12
CA VAL A 140 1.54 10.11 0.86
C VAL A 140 1.53 10.45 2.35
N VAL A 141 0.71 9.75 3.13
CA VAL A 141 0.64 9.88 4.58
C VAL A 141 1.84 9.14 5.19
N ALA A 142 2.61 9.85 6.01
CA ALA A 142 3.83 9.34 6.58
C ALA A 142 3.58 8.13 7.52
N TRP A 143 4.50 7.19 7.54
CA TRP A 143 4.40 6.01 8.42
C TRP A 143 4.52 6.33 9.91
N ASP A 144 5.14 7.46 10.26
CA ASP A 144 5.31 7.98 11.62
C ASP A 144 4.17 8.91 12.06
N ALA A 145 3.12 9.04 11.23
CA ALA A 145 1.90 9.74 11.58
C ALA A 145 1.36 9.28 12.95
N ASP A 146 0.81 10.20 13.73
CA ASP A 146 0.03 9.83 14.91
C ASP A 146 -1.22 9.05 14.44
N PRO A 147 -1.42 7.80 14.88
CA PRO A 147 -2.59 7.02 14.50
C PRO A 147 -3.94 7.66 14.88
N LEU A 148 -3.93 8.60 15.83
CA LEU A 148 -5.12 9.33 16.29
C LEU A 148 -5.32 10.66 15.54
N THR A 149 -4.55 10.93 14.49
CA THR A 149 -4.77 12.06 13.59
C THR A 149 -6.18 12.01 12.99
N ASP A 150 -6.81 13.17 12.80
CA ASP A 150 -8.10 13.28 12.11
C ASP A 150 -7.94 13.00 10.60
N PHE A 151 -7.92 11.73 10.23
CA PHE A 151 -7.82 11.31 8.84
C PHE A 151 -9.11 11.55 8.03
N GLY A 152 -10.19 12.03 8.65
CA GLY A 152 -11.38 12.51 7.93
C GLY A 152 -11.16 13.86 7.24
N ASN A 153 -10.16 14.63 7.68
CA ASN A 153 -9.81 15.93 7.13
C ASN A 153 -8.45 15.89 6.42
N PRO A 154 -8.39 15.87 5.07
CA PRO A 154 -7.12 15.82 4.33
C PRO A 154 -6.11 16.92 4.67
N ALA A 155 -6.56 18.08 5.17
CA ALA A 155 -5.67 19.16 5.56
C ALA A 155 -4.85 18.87 6.84
N SER A 156 -5.28 17.90 7.65
CA SER A 156 -4.57 17.48 8.87
C SER A 156 -3.48 16.45 8.60
N TRP A 157 -3.46 15.85 7.40
CA TRP A 157 -2.66 14.67 7.14
C TRP A 157 -1.17 15.00 7.19
N PRO A 158 -0.36 14.25 7.98
CA PRO A 158 1.08 14.38 7.98
C PRO A 158 1.65 13.79 6.70
N THR A 159 1.65 14.61 5.65
CA THR A 159 2.06 14.18 4.31
C THR A 159 3.57 14.33 4.12
N VAL A 160 4.18 13.30 3.54
CA VAL A 160 5.56 13.36 3.05
C VAL A 160 5.52 13.63 1.56
N THR A 161 6.32 14.59 1.10
CA THR A 161 6.56 14.74 -0.33
C THR A 161 7.48 13.60 -0.76
N PRO A 162 7.06 12.69 -1.65
CA PRO A 162 7.95 11.64 -2.11
C PRO A 162 9.17 12.30 -2.76
N ALA A 163 10.37 11.96 -2.28
CA ALA A 163 11.59 12.34 -2.95
C ALA A 163 11.51 11.77 -4.37
N ARG A 164 11.52 12.66 -5.38
CA ARG A 164 11.52 12.25 -6.79
C ARG A 164 12.66 11.23 -6.95
N SER A 165 12.33 9.98 -7.30
CA SER A 165 13.35 8.96 -7.56
C SER A 165 14.33 9.55 -8.57
N PRO A 166 15.65 9.53 -8.31
CA PRO A 166 16.61 10.03 -9.28
C PRO A 166 16.39 9.25 -10.57
N ALA A 167 16.16 9.97 -11.68
CA ALA A 167 16.07 9.36 -13.00
C ALA A 167 17.30 8.45 -13.19
N PRO A 168 17.16 7.27 -13.83
CA PRO A 168 18.31 6.42 -14.10
C PRO A 168 19.36 7.26 -14.82
N SER A 169 20.50 7.48 -14.15
CA SER A 169 21.60 8.23 -14.72
C SER A 169 22.09 7.42 -15.90
N THR A 170 21.78 7.87 -17.12
CA THR A 170 22.31 7.29 -18.35
C THR A 170 23.82 7.45 -18.26
N ALA A 171 24.50 6.37 -17.88
CA ALA A 171 25.96 6.34 -17.84
C ALA A 171 26.46 6.70 -19.25
N SER A 172 27.08 7.87 -19.38
CA SER A 172 27.82 8.22 -20.60
C SER A 172 28.95 7.21 -20.75
N PRO A 173 29.11 6.57 -21.93
CA PRO A 173 30.21 5.65 -22.15
C PRO A 173 31.55 6.39 -22.01
N LEU A 174 32.43 5.85 -21.16
CA LEU A 174 33.81 6.30 -21.01
C LEU A 174 34.53 6.24 -22.38
N PRO A 175 35.27 7.28 -22.81
CA PRO A 175 36.11 7.18 -23.99
C PRO A 175 37.23 6.17 -23.74
N THR A 176 37.20 5.08 -24.50
CA THR A 176 38.25 4.05 -24.50
C THR A 176 39.50 4.65 -25.15
N THR A 177 40.57 4.81 -24.38
CA THR A 177 41.90 5.10 -24.94
C THR A 177 42.65 3.77 -25.08
N PRO A 178 42.90 3.25 -26.29
CA PRO A 178 43.75 2.09 -26.45
C PRO A 178 45.23 2.46 -26.29
N GLY A 179 45.90 1.61 -25.52
CA GLY A 179 47.21 1.80 -24.95
C GLY A 179 48.36 1.87 -25.95
N THR A 180 49.41 2.52 -25.48
CA THR A 180 50.73 2.64 -26.09
C THR A 180 51.32 1.25 -26.36
N SER A 181 51.45 0.88 -27.64
CA SER A 181 52.21 -0.31 -28.03
C SER A 181 53.70 0.02 -28.05
N ARG A 182 54.42 -0.51 -27.06
CA ARG A 182 55.88 -0.60 -27.03
C ARG A 182 56.26 -2.01 -27.50
N THR A 183 56.94 -2.15 -28.63
CA THR A 183 57.86 -3.29 -28.88
C THR A 183 58.92 -2.88 -29.90
N ALA A 184 60.15 -3.30 -29.63
CA ALA A 184 61.38 -2.93 -30.30
C ALA A 184 61.82 -3.90 -31.42
N ALA A 185 62.75 -3.41 -32.25
CA ALA A 185 63.95 -4.08 -32.77
C ALA A 185 64.05 -4.49 -34.27
N ARG A 186 65.15 -3.98 -34.86
CA ARG A 186 66.08 -4.54 -35.89
C ARG A 186 65.57 -4.83 -37.31
N ARG A 187 66.16 -4.17 -38.30
CA ARG A 187 67.42 -4.60 -38.96
C ARG A 187 68.07 -3.44 -39.72
#